data_AF-X0YVZ6-F1
#
_entry.id   AF-X0YVZ6-F1
#
_cell.length_a   1.000
_cell.length_b   1.000
_cell.length_c   1.000
_cell.angle_alpha   90.00
_cell.angle_beta   90.00
_cell.angle_gamma   90.00
#
_symmetry.space_group_name_H-M   'P 1'
#
loop_
_entity.id
_entity.type
_entity.pdbx_description
1 polymer ?
#
loop_
_entity_poly.entity_id
_entity_poly.type
_entity_poly.pdbx_seq_one_letter_code
_entity_poly.pdbx_strand_id
1 'polypeptide(L)'
;MSEWASPYFNRKEFACRDLCGFDTVDYELIKCLEYIREHFDAPVRINSGCRCEKQNKRSGGSEKSFHMLGRAADISVDGIDPELVHELAEQ
;
A
#
# COMPACT_ATOMS: atom_id res chain seq x y z
N MET A 1 -17.94 -7.01 -6.56
CA MET A 1 -17.23 -7.40 -5.33
C MET A 1 -16.11 -8.32 -5.75
N SER A 2 -14.86 -7.88 -5.69
CA SER A 2 -13.69 -8.75 -5.81
C SER A 2 -13.04 -8.76 -4.43
N GLU A 3 -13.41 -9.73 -3.61
CA GLU A 3 -12.62 -10.05 -2.42
C GLU A 3 -11.38 -10.77 -2.92
N TRP A 4 -10.28 -10.02 -3.07
CA TRP A 4 -8.98 -10.63 -3.10
C TRP A 4 -8.71 -11.17 -1.69
N ALA A 5 -8.23 -12.40 -1.61
CA ALA A 5 -7.86 -13.03 -0.37
C ALA A 5 -6.35 -13.00 -0.26
N SER A 6 -5.83 -12.25 0.73
CA SER A 6 -4.42 -12.31 1.13
C SER A 6 -4.34 -12.95 2.52
N PRO A 7 -3.39 -13.86 2.77
CA PRO A 7 -3.14 -14.36 4.12
C PRO A 7 -2.48 -13.31 5.02
N TYR A 8 -1.92 -12.24 4.45
CA TYR A 8 -1.08 -11.28 5.17
C TYR A 8 -1.67 -9.89 5.30
N PHE A 9 -2.56 -9.51 4.39
CA PHE A 9 -3.12 -8.18 4.34
C PHE A 9 -4.64 -8.18 4.40
N ASN A 10 -5.19 -7.17 5.05
CA ASN A 10 -6.62 -6.91 5.05
C ASN A 10 -6.92 -5.55 4.42
N ARG A 11 -8.11 -5.44 3.81
CA ARG A 11 -8.55 -4.23 3.09
C ARG A 11 -8.49 -2.95 3.95
N LYS A 12 -8.73 -3.04 5.27
CA LYS A 12 -8.75 -1.87 6.15
C LYS A 12 -7.36 -1.24 6.33
N GLU A 13 -6.29 -2.00 6.14
CA GLU A 13 -4.92 -1.47 6.17
C GLU A 13 -4.65 -0.47 5.04
N PHE A 14 -5.38 -0.59 3.93
CA PHE A 14 -5.27 0.30 2.77
C PHE A 14 -6.31 1.43 2.78
N ALA A 15 -7.21 1.47 3.76
CA ALA A 15 -8.28 2.46 3.79
C ALA A 15 -7.72 3.88 3.97
N CYS A 16 -8.37 4.84 3.33
CA CYS A 16 -8.05 6.24 3.49
C CYS A 16 -8.28 6.68 4.94
N ARG A 17 -7.26 7.32 5.52
CA ARG A 17 -7.19 7.66 6.94
C ARG A 17 -8.20 8.71 7.40
N ASP A 18 -8.82 9.44 6.47
CA ASP A 18 -9.83 10.45 6.80
C ASP A 18 -11.23 9.84 7.02
N LEU A 19 -11.34 8.51 6.97
CA LEU A 19 -12.58 7.75 7.19
C LEU A 19 -13.67 8.06 6.15
N CYS A 20 -13.29 8.55 4.96
CA CYS A 20 -14.25 8.79 3.86
C CYS A 20 -14.82 7.51 3.24
N GLY A 21 -14.31 6.33 3.63
CA GLY A 21 -14.72 5.04 3.10
C GLY A 21 -14.00 4.60 1.83
N PHE A 22 -13.03 5.37 1.34
CA PHE A 22 -12.21 4.95 0.21
C PHE A 22 -11.16 3.92 0.63
N ASP A 23 -11.35 2.67 0.19
CA ASP A 23 -10.51 1.52 0.54
C ASP A 23 -10.36 0.53 -0.62
N THR A 24 -10.62 0.97 -1.86
CA THR A 24 -10.45 0.14 -3.05
C THR A 24 -8.97 0.06 -3.39
N VAL A 25 -8.41 -1.14 -3.29
CA VAL A 25 -7.00 -1.41 -3.61
C VAL A 25 -6.89 -2.34 -4.80
N ASP A 26 -5.90 -2.05 -5.64
CA ASP A 26 -5.58 -2.83 -6.83
C ASP A 26 -5.01 -4.21 -6.45
N TYR A 27 -5.44 -5.25 -7.17
CA TYR A 27 -5.03 -6.62 -6.89
C TYR A 27 -3.54 -6.87 -7.18
N GLU A 28 -2.99 -6.25 -8.22
CA GLU A 28 -1.56 -6.44 -8.52
C GLU A 28 -0.68 -5.78 -7.47
N LEU A 29 -1.12 -4.66 -6.88
CA LEU A 29 -0.42 -4.07 -5.73
C LEU A 29 -0.35 -5.07 -4.56
N ILE A 30 -1.45 -5.77 -4.25
CA ILE A 30 -1.45 -6.78 -3.18
C ILE A 30 -0.44 -7.89 -3.48
N LYS A 31 -0.41 -8.41 -4.71
CA LYS A 31 0.55 -9.46 -5.09
C LYS A 31 2.00 -9.00 -4.98
N CYS A 32 2.32 -7.76 -5.37
CA CYS A 32 3.65 -7.19 -5.17
C CYS A 32 4.03 -7.13 -3.69
N LEU A 33 3.10 -6.73 -2.82
CA LEU A 33 3.34 -6.66 -1.38
C LEU A 33 3.50 -8.04 -0.74
N GLU A 34 2.77 -9.04 -1.22
CA GLU A 34 2.95 -10.44 -0.79
C GLU A 34 4.32 -10.97 -1.20
N TYR A 35 4.73 -10.71 -2.44
CA TYR A 35 6.07 -11.07 -2.91
C TYR A 35 7.17 -10.45 -2.06
N ILE A 36 7.08 -9.15 -1.75
CA ILE A 36 8.04 -8.45 -0.88
C ILE A 36 8.05 -9.10 0.51
N ARG A 37 6.88 -9.40 1.08
CA ARG A 37 6.76 -10.03 2.39
C ARG A 37 7.43 -11.40 2.43
N GLU A 38 7.15 -12.24 1.44
CA GLU A 38 7.69 -13.59 1.33
C GLU A 38 9.19 -13.58 1.07
N HIS A 39 9.67 -12.63 0.26
CA HIS A 39 11.09 -12.48 -0.04
C HIS A 39 11.93 -12.21 1.22
N PHE A 40 11.47 -11.30 2.09
CA PHE A 40 12.18 -10.95 3.31
C PHE A 40 11.82 -11.81 4.52
N ASP A 41 10.81 -12.69 4.39
CA ASP A 41 10.22 -13.46 5.49
C ASP A 41 9.89 -12.58 6.72
N ALA A 42 9.37 -11.37 6.45
CA ALA A 42 9.20 -10.33 7.45
C ALA A 42 7.89 -9.55 7.25
N PRO A 43 7.22 -9.11 8.34
CA PRO A 43 5.99 -8.33 8.22
C PRO A 43 6.16 -7.04 7.42
N VAL A 44 5.31 -6.85 6.40
CA VAL A 44 5.15 -5.59 5.67
C VAL A 44 4.05 -4.76 6.33
N ARG A 45 4.36 -3.52 6.73
CA ARG A 45 3.39 -2.57 7.30
C ARG A 45 2.94 -1.57 6.25
N ILE A 46 1.63 -1.36 6.16
CA ILE A 46 1.04 -0.33 5.30
C ILE A 46 1.02 1.00 6.05
N ASN A 47 1.96 1.88 5.71
CA ASN A 47 2.02 3.23 6.25
C ASN A 47 0.97 4.13 5.59
N SER A 48 0.71 3.98 4.31
CA SER A 48 -0.37 4.72 3.64
C SER A 48 -0.86 3.98 2.40
N GLY A 49 -2.12 3.56 2.40
CA GLY A 49 -2.78 3.03 1.20
C GLY A 49 -3.50 4.12 0.41
N CYS A 50 -4.81 3.98 0.26
CA CYS A 50 -5.68 4.89 -0.47
C CYS A 50 -5.67 6.31 0.10
N ARG A 51 -5.77 7.30 -0.78
CA ARG A 51 -5.95 8.71 -0.39
C ARG A 51 -7.09 9.32 -1.19
N CYS A 52 -8.08 9.90 -0.53
CA CYS A 52 -9.01 10.81 -1.20
C CYS A 52 -8.28 12.11 -1.57
N GLU A 53 -8.87 12.94 -2.42
CA GLU A 53 -8.28 14.23 -2.82
C GLU A 53 -7.88 15.10 -1.63
N LYS A 54 -8.74 15.17 -0.61
CA LYS A 54 -8.49 15.94 0.62
C LYS A 54 -7.23 15.46 1.34
N GLN A 55 -7.11 14.16 1.55
CA GLN A 55 -5.96 13.57 2.24
C GLN A 55 -4.69 13.67 1.38
N ASN A 56 -4.80 13.46 0.07
CA ASN A 56 -3.68 13.61 -0.86
C ASN A 56 -3.13 15.04 -0.83
N LYS A 57 -3.99 16.06 -0.93
CA LYS A 57 -3.61 17.47 -0.83
C LYS A 57 -3.00 17.81 0.53
N ARG A 58 -3.57 17.30 1.63
CA ARG A 58 -3.03 17.49 2.98
C ARG A 58 -1.63 16.91 3.15
N SER A 59 -1.33 15.81 2.45
CA SER A 59 -0.03 15.16 2.41
C SER A 59 0.94 15.78 1.39
N GLY A 60 0.55 16.82 0.66
CA GLY A 60 1.38 17.42 -0.40
C GLY A 60 1.54 16.52 -1.63
N GLY A 61 0.64 15.56 -1.83
CA GLY A 61 0.69 14.63 -2.95
C GLY A 61 0.36 15.28 -4.29
N SER A 62 0.90 14.70 -5.36
CA SER A 62 0.62 15.10 -6.75
C SER A 62 -0.86 14.89 -7.12
N GLU A 63 -1.39 15.73 -8.00
CA GLU A 63 -2.75 15.59 -8.56
C GLU A 63 -2.96 14.26 -9.30
N LYS A 64 -1.88 13.63 -9.77
CA LYS A 64 -1.89 12.33 -10.46
C LYS A 64 -1.42 11.18 -9.57
N SER A 65 -1.55 11.31 -8.24
CA SER A 65 -1.08 10.29 -7.29
C SER A 65 -1.81 8.95 -7.48
N PHE A 66 -1.05 7.86 -7.57
CA PHE A 66 -1.60 6.51 -7.62
C PHE A 66 -2.30 6.08 -6.32
N HIS A 67 -2.07 6.75 -5.18
CA HIS A 67 -2.86 6.53 -3.97
C HIS A 67 -4.33 6.92 -4.16
N MET A 68 -4.61 7.91 -5.02
CA MET A 68 -5.99 8.29 -5.37
C MET A 68 -6.67 7.28 -6.28
N LEU A 69 -5.91 6.37 -6.87
CA LEU A 69 -6.40 5.30 -7.74
C LEU A 69 -6.39 3.92 -7.06
N GLY A 70 -5.99 3.84 -5.78
CA GLY A 70 -5.87 2.57 -5.06
C GLY A 70 -4.70 1.69 -5.53
N ARG A 71 -3.73 2.28 -6.25
CA ARG A 71 -2.64 1.56 -6.92
C ARG A 71 -1.26 1.79 -6.29
N ALA A 72 -1.20 2.51 -5.18
CA ALA A 72 0.04 2.73 -4.45
C ALA A 72 -0.15 2.52 -2.95
N ALA A 73 0.90 2.04 -2.32
CA ALA A 73 1.02 1.97 -0.87
C ALA A 73 2.42 2.45 -0.46
N ASP A 74 2.49 3.27 0.58
CA ASP A 74 3.72 3.53 1.29
C ASP A 74 3.88 2.42 2.34
N ILE A 75 5.04 1.76 2.35
CA ILE A 75 5.29 0.60 3.18
C ILE A 75 6.59 0.69 3.97
N SER A 76 6.74 -0.21 4.93
CA SER A 76 8.00 -0.54 5.58
C SER A 76 8.01 -2.02 5.92
N VAL A 77 9.18 -2.67 5.90
CA VAL A 77 9.32 -4.08 6.25
C VAL A 77 10.07 -4.19 7.57
N ASP A 78 9.50 -4.93 8.52
CA ASP A 78 10.03 -5.02 9.89
C ASP A 78 11.47 -5.56 9.91
N GLY A 79 12.40 -4.75 10.42
CA GLY A 79 13.80 -5.13 10.56
C GLY A 79 14.63 -5.07 9.26
N ILE A 80 14.06 -4.60 8.15
CA ILE A 80 14.74 -4.49 6.85
C ILE A 80 15.01 -3.01 6.53
N ASP A 81 16.20 -2.74 6.00
CA ASP A 81 16.57 -1.40 5.55
C ASP A 81 15.67 -0.97 4.37
N PRO A 82 15.11 0.26 4.37
CA PRO A 82 14.27 0.76 3.28
C PRO A 82 14.92 0.69 1.90
N GLU A 83 16.24 0.82 1.80
CA GLU A 83 16.95 0.76 0.52
C GLU A 83 16.84 -0.64 -0.11
N LEU A 84 16.98 -1.70 0.68
CA LEU A 84 16.84 -3.07 0.20
C LEU A 84 15.41 -3.37 -0.27
N VAL A 85 14.42 -2.81 0.42
CA VAL A 85 13.00 -2.93 0.02
C VAL A 85 12.78 -2.20 -1.31
N HIS A 86 13.37 -1.02 -1.48
CA HIS A 86 13.29 -0.26 -2.73
C HIS A 86 13.95 -1.02 -3.89
N GLU A 87 15.16 -1.55 -3.71
CA GLU A 87 15.87 -2.35 -4.71
C GLU A 87 15.06 -3.57 -5.17
N LEU A 88 14.32 -4.23 -4.27
CA LEU A 88 13.43 -5.34 -4.63
C LEU A 88 12.20 -4.86 -5.41
N ALA A 89 11.63 -3.72 -5.03
CA ALA A 89 10.40 -3.19 -5.61
C ALA A 89 10.57 -2.63 -7.05
N GLU A 90 11.80 -2.36 -7.47
CA GLU A 90 12.13 -1.86 -8.82
C GLU A 90 12.43 -2.97 -9.85
N GLN A 91 12.37 -4.25 -9.45
CA GLN A 91 12.57 -5.41 -10.33
C GLN A 91 11.31 -5.75 -11.13
#